data_AF-M4BMN6-F1
#
_entry.id   AF-M4BMN6-F1
#
_cell.length_a   1.000
_cell.length_b   1.000
_cell.length_c   1.000
_cell.angle_alpha   90.00
_cell.angle_beta   90.00
_cell.angle_gamma   90.00
#
_symmetry.space_group_name_H-M   'P 1'
#
loop_
_entity.id
_entity.type
_entity.pdbx_description
1 polymer ?
#
loop_
_entity_poly.entity_id
_entity_poly.type
_entity_poly.pdbx_seq_one_letter_code
_entity_poly.pdbx_strand_id
1 'polypeptide(L)'
;MLDDIDHHLQRLEISCHPLQSSEVSPSVHTDSKTALQLLQLQVSHLQTQLRIAVTRREDEDIAFQQAAQYAAAKGSANGVLHALFDQAGAGKTAVLKAYVDSGSIPTRDGLRHWRLDIRTVRNEAGSTLLHAAVGVSTARQMAKVKLVHLLVDSVGFDPNVRNVVRKEGERFICVFYGCPFECYCH
;
A
#
# COMPACT_ATOMS: atom_id res chain seq x y z
N MET A 1 -52.98 4.09 14.42
CA MET A 1 -52.46 2.84 15.04
C MET A 1 -51.13 2.42 14.44
N LEU A 2 -50.87 2.65 13.14
CA LEU A 2 -49.53 2.51 12.53
C LEU A 2 -48.63 3.72 12.84
N ASP A 3 -49.19 4.94 12.88
CA ASP A 3 -48.43 6.17 13.17
C ASP A 3 -47.80 6.21 14.59
N ASP A 4 -48.41 5.55 15.57
CA ASP A 4 -47.88 5.43 16.93
C ASP A 4 -46.65 4.50 16.99
N ILE A 5 -46.57 3.54 16.07
CA ILE A 5 -45.46 2.58 16.00
C ILE A 5 -44.24 3.27 15.38
N ASP A 6 -44.44 4.07 14.34
CA ASP A 6 -43.37 4.86 13.72
C ASP A 6 -42.80 5.93 14.66
N HIS A 7 -43.65 6.57 15.48
CA HIS A 7 -43.19 7.49 16.52
C HIS A 7 -42.40 6.78 17.63
N HIS A 8 -42.74 5.52 17.94
CA HIS A 8 -41.98 4.71 18.88
C HIS A 8 -40.64 4.24 18.33
N LEU A 9 -40.55 3.98 17.03
CA LEU A 9 -39.30 3.63 16.35
C LEU A 9 -38.31 4.81 16.34
N GLN A 10 -38.77 6.03 16.06
CA GLN A 10 -37.93 7.23 16.17
C GLN A 10 -37.43 7.49 17.60
N ARG A 11 -38.22 7.16 18.63
CA ARG A 11 -37.75 7.24 20.04
C ARG A 11 -36.68 6.21 20.38
N LEU A 12 -36.74 5.02 19.78
CA LEU A 12 -35.73 3.98 19.98
C LEU A 12 -34.41 4.32 19.28
N GLU A 13 -34.45 5.00 18.12
CA GLU A 13 -33.26 5.53 17.45
C GLU A 13 -32.53 6.60 18.29
N ILE A 14 -33.24 7.32 19.16
CA ILE A 14 -32.67 8.36 20.04
C ILE A 14 -32.18 7.77 21.38
N SER A 15 -32.67 6.60 21.80
CA SER A 15 -32.38 6.01 23.11
C SER A 15 -31.30 4.93 23.08
N CYS A 16 -30.13 5.24 22.52
CA CYS A 16 -28.89 4.47 22.71
C CYS A 16 -28.02 5.07 23.83
N HIS A 17 -28.63 5.43 24.96
CA HIS A 17 -27.86 5.73 26.18
C HIS A 17 -27.69 4.47 27.04
N PRO A 18 -26.55 4.35 27.77
CA PRO A 18 -26.30 3.21 28.64
C PRO A 18 -27.45 3.10 29.63
N LEU A 19 -27.98 1.88 29.81
CA LEU A 19 -29.02 1.58 30.79
C LEU A 19 -28.54 1.95 32.20
N GLN A 20 -28.74 3.20 32.58
CA GLN A 20 -28.66 3.66 33.96
C GLN A 20 -30.09 3.62 34.49
N SER A 21 -30.30 2.67 35.38
CA SER A 21 -31.54 2.34 36.08
C SER A 21 -32.29 3.61 36.49
N SER A 22 -33.45 3.85 35.88
CA SER A 22 -34.42 4.81 36.38
C SER A 22 -35.74 4.09 36.57
N GLU A 23 -36.11 3.95 37.84
CA GLU A 23 -37.31 3.31 38.34
C GLU A 23 -38.54 4.05 37.80
N VAL A 24 -39.23 3.48 36.81
CA VAL A 24 -40.59 3.90 36.45
C VAL A 24 -41.45 2.65 36.30
N SER A 25 -42.33 2.47 37.27
CA SER A 25 -43.36 1.43 37.32
C SER A 25 -44.26 1.46 36.08
N PRO A 26 -44.51 0.34 35.38
CA PRO A 26 -45.54 0.29 34.35
C PRO A 26 -46.78 -0.42 34.86
N SER A 27 -47.85 0.34 35.11
CA SER A 27 -49.22 -0.16 35.11
C SER A 27 -49.79 0.00 33.69
N VAL A 28 -49.45 -0.90 32.79
CA VAL A 28 -50.23 -1.17 31.57
C VAL A 28 -50.02 -2.64 31.24
N HIS A 29 -51.07 -3.45 31.29
CA HIS A 29 -51.07 -4.78 30.70
C HIS A 29 -50.83 -4.64 29.19
N THR A 30 -49.57 -4.64 28.77
CA THR A 30 -49.21 -4.90 27.37
C THR A 30 -49.64 -6.33 27.08
N ASP A 31 -50.65 -6.48 26.22
CA ASP A 31 -51.14 -7.77 25.75
C ASP A 31 -49.93 -8.61 25.28
N SER A 32 -49.80 -9.84 25.77
CA SER A 32 -48.60 -10.67 25.62
C SER A 32 -48.18 -10.83 24.15
N LYS A 33 -49.17 -10.77 23.27
CA LYS A 33 -49.02 -10.82 21.81
C LYS A 33 -48.31 -9.59 21.24
N THR A 34 -48.60 -8.40 21.74
CA THR A 34 -47.98 -7.14 21.30
C THR A 34 -46.53 -7.05 21.77
N ALA A 35 -46.25 -7.51 22.99
CA ALA A 35 -44.89 -7.61 23.52
C ALA A 35 -44.03 -8.60 22.71
N LEU A 36 -44.59 -9.76 22.32
CA LEU A 36 -43.93 -10.72 21.46
C LEU A 36 -43.61 -10.14 20.08
N GLN A 37 -44.55 -9.42 19.47
CA GLN A 37 -44.35 -8.77 18.17
C GLN A 37 -43.27 -7.69 18.21
N LEU A 38 -43.26 -6.86 19.27
CA LEU A 38 -42.20 -5.86 19.47
C LEU A 38 -40.83 -6.51 19.62
N LEU A 39 -40.73 -7.61 20.38
CA LEU A 39 -39.48 -8.34 20.55
C LEU A 39 -39.00 -8.95 19.22
N GLN A 40 -39.91 -9.53 18.43
CA GLN A 40 -39.59 -10.07 17.10
C GLN A 40 -39.07 -8.98 16.17
N LEU A 41 -39.70 -7.79 16.19
CA LEU A 41 -39.25 -6.65 15.41
C LEU A 41 -37.86 -6.19 15.84
N GLN A 42 -37.61 -6.07 17.15
CA GLN A 42 -36.31 -5.67 17.69
C GLN A 42 -35.20 -6.68 17.36
N VAL A 43 -35.48 -7.97 17.45
CA VAL A 43 -34.52 -9.02 17.04
C VAL A 43 -34.24 -8.93 15.54
N SER A 44 -35.26 -8.73 14.70
CA SER A 44 -35.06 -8.58 13.25
C SER A 44 -34.24 -7.34 12.89
N HIS A 45 -34.45 -6.24 13.62
CA HIS A 45 -33.71 -5.00 13.46
C HIS A 45 -32.24 -5.17 13.85
N LEU A 46 -31.96 -5.77 15.02
CA LEU A 46 -30.61 -6.06 15.47
C LEU A 46 -29.88 -7.05 14.55
N GLN A 47 -30.57 -8.07 14.04
CA GLN A 47 -30.01 -9.01 13.06
C GLN A 47 -29.66 -8.32 11.74
N THR A 48 -30.43 -7.32 11.35
CA THR A 48 -30.17 -6.54 10.13
C THR A 48 -28.98 -5.61 10.35
N GLN A 49 -28.95 -4.88 11.47
CA GLN A 49 -27.81 -4.03 11.84
C GLN A 49 -26.51 -4.83 11.98
N LEU A 50 -26.57 -6.00 12.61
CA LEU A 50 -25.41 -6.89 12.73
C LEU A 50 -24.91 -7.34 11.35
N ARG A 51 -25.80 -7.74 10.45
CA ARG A 51 -25.43 -8.11 9.08
C ARG A 51 -24.75 -6.95 8.35
N ILE A 52 -25.33 -5.76 8.41
CA ILE A 52 -24.75 -4.56 7.78
C ILE A 52 -23.36 -4.24 8.37
N ALA A 53 -23.21 -4.34 9.69
CA ALA A 53 -21.94 -4.09 10.36
C ALA A 53 -20.88 -5.13 9.98
N VAL A 54 -21.25 -6.40 9.87
CA VAL A 54 -20.37 -7.49 9.44
C VAL A 54 -19.94 -7.32 8.00
N THR A 55 -20.87 -7.09 7.08
CA THR A 55 -20.52 -6.89 5.65
C THR A 55 -19.60 -5.69 5.46
N ARG A 56 -19.84 -4.59 6.19
CA ARG A 56 -18.94 -3.43 6.15
C ARG A 56 -17.51 -3.77 6.63
N ARG A 57 -17.37 -4.61 7.65
CA ARG A 57 -16.05 -5.05 8.13
C ARG A 57 -15.37 -5.97 7.12
N GLU A 58 -16.11 -6.87 6.49
CA GLU A 58 -15.58 -7.72 5.43
C GLU A 58 -15.06 -6.90 4.24
N ASP A 59 -15.80 -5.85 3.84
CA ASP A 59 -15.36 -4.92 2.80
C ASP A 59 -14.07 -4.16 3.19
N GLU A 60 -13.99 -3.70 4.44
CA GLU A 60 -12.79 -3.05 4.98
C GLU A 60 -11.59 -4.01 5.01
N ASP A 61 -11.78 -5.26 5.42
CA ASP A 61 -10.72 -6.28 5.49
C ASP A 61 -10.14 -6.60 4.11
N ILE A 62 -10.99 -6.65 3.07
CA ILE A 62 -10.54 -6.81 1.68
C ILE A 62 -9.65 -5.62 1.27
N ALA A 63 -10.07 -4.39 1.59
CA ALA A 63 -9.28 -3.21 1.29
C ALA A 63 -7.93 -3.21 2.02
N PHE A 64 -7.91 -3.60 3.31
CA PHE A 64 -6.66 -3.74 4.07
C PHE A 64 -5.74 -4.81 3.50
N GLN A 65 -6.28 -5.95 3.07
CA GLN A 65 -5.49 -7.01 2.47
C GLN A 65 -4.83 -6.55 1.16
N GLN A 66 -5.57 -5.83 0.32
CA GLN A 66 -5.01 -5.24 -0.90
C GLN A 66 -3.92 -4.22 -0.56
N ALA A 67 -4.17 -3.31 0.38
CA ALA A 67 -3.19 -2.32 0.83
C ALA A 67 -1.91 -2.98 1.37
N ALA A 68 -2.03 -4.07 2.14
CA ALA A 68 -0.90 -4.84 2.65
C ALA A 68 -0.08 -5.48 1.52
N GLN A 69 -0.73 -6.04 0.49
CA GLN A 69 -0.06 -6.59 -0.69
C GLN A 69 0.71 -5.51 -1.46
N TYR A 70 0.11 -4.33 -1.67
CA TYR A 70 0.78 -3.20 -2.31
C TYR A 70 1.97 -2.70 -1.49
N ALA A 71 1.84 -2.60 -0.17
CA ALA A 71 2.93 -2.21 0.71
C ALA A 71 4.09 -3.20 0.65
N ALA A 72 3.81 -4.51 0.65
CA ALA A 72 4.82 -5.56 0.51
C ALA A 72 5.52 -5.50 -0.86
N ALA A 73 4.76 -5.33 -1.95
CA ALA A 73 5.30 -5.19 -3.30
C ALA A 73 6.21 -3.95 -3.41
N LYS A 74 5.76 -2.80 -2.89
CA LYS A 74 6.55 -1.56 -2.84
C LYS A 74 7.83 -1.75 -2.03
N GLY A 75 7.75 -2.43 -0.89
CA GLY A 75 8.92 -2.75 -0.06
C GLY A 75 9.93 -3.64 -0.79
N SER A 76 9.44 -4.66 -1.52
CA SER A 76 10.28 -5.54 -2.33
C SER A 76 10.98 -4.78 -3.46
N ALA A 77 10.23 -3.98 -4.21
CA ALA A 77 10.76 -3.13 -5.27
C ALA A 77 11.83 -2.15 -4.75
N ASN A 78 11.57 -1.51 -3.60
CA ASN A 78 12.51 -0.58 -3.01
C ASN A 78 13.81 -1.30 -2.54
N GLY A 79 13.67 -2.48 -1.93
CA GLY A 79 14.81 -3.31 -1.56
C GLY A 79 15.68 -3.71 -2.77
N VAL A 80 15.06 -4.03 -3.90
CA VAL A 80 15.76 -4.32 -5.16
C VAL A 80 16.46 -3.06 -5.69
N LEU A 81 15.80 -1.90 -5.67
CA LEU A 81 16.38 -0.63 -6.12
C LEU A 81 17.63 -0.26 -5.34
N HIS A 82 17.57 -0.26 -4.00
CA HIS A 82 18.73 0.04 -3.17
C HIS A 82 19.87 -0.97 -3.43
N ALA A 83 19.55 -2.26 -3.49
CA ALA A 83 20.55 -3.28 -3.77
C ALA A 83 21.22 -3.09 -5.15
N LEU A 84 20.48 -2.69 -6.18
CA LEU A 84 21.02 -2.42 -7.51
C LEU A 84 22.06 -1.28 -7.47
N PHE A 85 21.72 -0.17 -6.82
CA PHE A 85 22.63 0.98 -6.70
C PHE A 85 23.85 0.66 -5.82
N ASP A 86 23.67 -0.11 -4.75
CA ASP A 86 24.78 -0.56 -3.90
C ASP A 86 25.74 -1.48 -4.65
N GLN A 87 25.22 -2.46 -5.40
CA GLN A 87 26.06 -3.35 -6.20
C GLN A 87 26.76 -2.61 -7.34
N ALA A 88 26.09 -1.61 -7.95
CA ALA A 88 26.68 -0.75 -8.97
C ALA A 88 27.81 0.11 -8.41
N GLY A 89 27.60 0.78 -7.26
CA GLY A 89 28.63 1.57 -6.57
C GLY A 89 29.80 0.71 -6.06
N ALA A 90 29.54 -0.56 -5.74
CA ALA A 90 30.59 -1.52 -5.38
C ALA A 90 31.35 -2.09 -6.59
N GLY A 91 30.88 -1.88 -7.82
CA GLY A 91 31.49 -2.41 -9.04
C GLY A 91 31.27 -3.92 -9.26
N LYS A 92 30.22 -4.51 -8.67
CA LYS A 92 29.94 -5.96 -8.75
C LYS A 92 29.17 -6.32 -10.02
N THR A 93 29.87 -6.35 -11.14
CA THR A 93 29.31 -6.59 -12.48
C THR A 93 28.60 -7.93 -12.63
N ALA A 94 29.12 -9.01 -12.03
CA ALA A 94 28.51 -10.34 -12.13
C ALA A 94 27.11 -10.40 -11.51
N VAL A 95 26.89 -9.68 -10.40
CA VAL A 95 25.59 -9.63 -9.73
C VAL A 95 24.58 -8.84 -10.55
N LEU A 96 25.01 -7.72 -11.14
CA LEU A 96 24.17 -6.92 -12.02
C LEU A 96 23.82 -7.67 -13.31
N LYS A 97 24.77 -8.44 -13.87
CA LYS A 97 24.48 -9.33 -15.00
C LYS A 97 23.41 -10.37 -14.63
N ALA A 98 23.59 -11.05 -13.50
CA ALA A 98 22.62 -12.03 -13.02
C ALA A 98 21.23 -11.43 -12.81
N TYR A 99 21.15 -10.17 -12.34
CA TYR A 99 19.89 -9.46 -12.24
C TYR A 99 19.27 -9.15 -13.61
N VAL A 100 20.06 -8.71 -14.60
CA VAL A 100 19.56 -8.48 -15.98
C VAL A 100 19.01 -9.77 -16.58
N ASP A 101 19.68 -10.89 -16.34
CA ASP A 101 19.29 -12.19 -16.88
C ASP A 101 18.07 -12.80 -16.17
N SER A 102 17.98 -12.65 -14.83
CA SER A 102 16.99 -13.39 -14.00
C SER A 102 15.99 -12.52 -13.24
N GLY A 103 16.17 -11.21 -13.17
CA GLY A 103 15.38 -10.29 -12.34
C GLY A 103 15.60 -10.43 -10.83
N SER A 104 16.60 -11.23 -10.41
CA SER A 104 16.87 -11.53 -9.00
C SER A 104 18.16 -10.86 -8.51
N ILE A 105 18.13 -10.31 -7.30
CA ILE A 105 19.29 -9.65 -6.70
C ILE A 105 19.47 -10.06 -5.23
N PRO A 106 20.70 -10.38 -4.78
CA PRO A 106 20.96 -10.60 -3.37
C PRO A 106 20.87 -9.29 -2.60
N THR A 107 20.03 -9.28 -1.56
CA THR A 107 19.88 -8.18 -0.61
C THR A 107 20.31 -8.63 0.79
N ARG A 108 20.42 -7.69 1.75
CA ARG A 108 20.78 -8.02 3.14
C ARG A 108 19.82 -9.04 3.77
N ASP A 109 18.55 -8.99 3.40
CA ASP A 109 17.49 -9.84 3.97
C ASP A 109 17.26 -11.12 3.14
N GLY A 110 18.09 -11.37 2.11
CA GLY A 110 17.98 -12.53 1.23
C GLY A 110 17.85 -12.18 -0.26
N LEU A 111 17.59 -13.19 -1.08
CA LEU A 111 17.40 -13.03 -2.52
C LEU A 111 16.02 -12.42 -2.78
N ARG A 112 15.98 -11.25 -3.43
CA ARG A 112 14.73 -10.62 -3.85
C ARG A 112 14.58 -10.72 -5.36
N HIS A 113 13.34 -10.91 -5.80
CA HIS A 113 12.99 -10.95 -7.22
C HIS A 113 12.05 -9.79 -7.52
N TRP A 114 12.47 -8.91 -8.42
CA TRP A 114 11.63 -7.85 -8.94
C TRP A 114 12.17 -7.38 -10.27
N ARG A 115 11.43 -7.63 -11.35
CA ARG A 115 11.84 -7.24 -12.70
C ARG A 115 11.47 -5.78 -12.94
N LEU A 116 12.48 -4.94 -13.14
CA LEU A 116 12.30 -3.51 -13.33
C LEU A 116 13.13 -3.08 -14.54
N ASP A 117 12.61 -2.14 -15.33
CA ASP A 117 13.39 -1.57 -16.43
C ASP A 117 14.43 -0.61 -15.86
N ILE A 118 15.64 -1.11 -15.65
CA ILE A 118 16.74 -0.35 -15.06
C ILE A 118 17.08 0.93 -15.80
N ARG A 119 16.71 1.06 -17.08
CA ARG A 119 16.98 2.27 -17.89
C ARG A 119 16.19 3.48 -17.44
N THR A 120 14.99 3.27 -16.89
CA THR A 120 14.09 4.35 -16.44
C THR A 120 14.30 4.68 -14.96
N VAL A 121 15.10 3.88 -14.25
CA VAL A 121 15.34 4.01 -12.81
C VAL A 121 16.32 5.12 -12.48
N ARG A 122 15.97 5.88 -11.46
CA ARG A 122 16.82 6.90 -10.83
C ARG A 122 16.85 6.69 -9.32
N ASN A 123 17.98 7.00 -8.70
CA ASN A 123 18.09 7.05 -7.24
C ASN A 123 17.51 8.38 -6.70
N GLU A 124 17.53 8.53 -5.37
CA GLU A 124 17.10 9.74 -4.66
C GLU A 124 17.81 11.02 -5.15
N ALA A 125 19.05 10.89 -5.63
CA ALA A 125 19.83 11.98 -6.20
C ALA A 125 19.55 12.23 -7.69
N GLY A 126 18.50 11.63 -8.26
CA GLY A 126 18.13 11.73 -9.67
C GLY A 126 19.07 10.99 -10.64
N SER A 127 20.06 10.26 -10.11
CA SER A 127 21.15 9.64 -10.84
C SER A 127 20.75 8.25 -11.36
N THR A 128 21.13 7.96 -12.60
CA THR A 128 20.91 6.64 -13.20
C THR A 128 21.95 5.62 -12.71
N LEU A 129 21.73 4.33 -13.00
CA LEU A 129 22.69 3.27 -12.68
C LEU A 129 24.07 3.49 -13.34
N LEU A 130 24.10 4.13 -14.52
CA LEU A 130 25.33 4.51 -15.19
C LEU A 130 26.12 5.58 -14.43
N HIS A 131 25.43 6.56 -13.81
CA HIS A 131 26.09 7.56 -12.96
C HIS A 131 26.72 6.90 -11.72
N ALA A 132 26.01 5.95 -11.10
CA ALA A 132 26.54 5.17 -9.97
C ALA A 132 27.75 4.31 -10.38
N ALA A 133 27.71 3.71 -11.58
CA ALA A 133 28.83 2.97 -12.14
C ALA A 133 30.07 3.85 -12.40
N VAL A 134 29.86 5.09 -12.85
CA VAL A 134 30.97 6.05 -13.05
C VAL A 134 31.53 6.56 -11.72
N GLY A 135 30.70 6.65 -10.68
CA GLY A 135 31.09 7.04 -9.32
C GLY A 135 31.93 6.00 -8.55
N VAL A 136 32.13 4.80 -9.09
CA VAL A 136 32.97 3.75 -8.47
C VAL A 136 34.39 4.26 -8.26
N SER A 137 34.93 4.02 -7.06
CA SER A 137 36.26 4.44 -6.62
C SER A 137 37.35 4.18 -7.67
N THR A 138 38.29 5.12 -7.78
CA THR A 138 39.47 5.04 -8.66
C THR A 138 40.37 3.84 -8.36
N ALA A 139 40.25 3.21 -7.18
CA ALA A 139 40.95 1.96 -6.87
C ALA A 139 40.43 0.75 -7.69
N ARG A 140 39.25 0.84 -8.31
CA ARG A 140 38.58 -0.24 -9.05
C ARG A 140 38.30 0.13 -10.52
N GLN A 141 39.25 0.77 -11.20
CA GLN A 141 39.06 1.24 -12.59
C GLN A 141 38.65 0.11 -13.55
N MET A 142 39.22 -1.09 -13.43
CA MET A 142 38.88 -2.22 -14.30
C MET A 142 37.44 -2.71 -14.09
N ALA A 143 36.94 -2.69 -12.85
CA ALA A 143 35.56 -3.05 -12.55
C ALA A 143 34.58 -1.99 -13.06
N LYS A 144 34.96 -0.71 -12.93
CA LYS A 144 34.23 0.44 -13.47
C LYS A 144 34.06 0.35 -15.00
N VAL A 145 35.13 0.07 -15.74
CA VAL A 145 35.07 -0.08 -17.20
C VAL A 145 34.17 -1.25 -17.61
N LYS A 146 34.33 -2.42 -16.98
CA LYS A 146 33.46 -3.59 -17.23
C LYS A 146 31.99 -3.30 -16.92
N LEU A 147 31.72 -2.53 -15.87
CA LEU A 147 30.36 -2.16 -15.49
C LEU A 147 29.73 -1.20 -16.49
N VAL A 148 30.48 -0.19 -16.94
CA VAL A 148 30.01 0.74 -17.97
C VAL A 148 29.74 0.01 -19.28
N HIS A 149 30.62 -0.89 -19.72
CA HIS A 149 30.39 -1.74 -20.89
C HIS A 149 29.13 -2.59 -20.74
N LEU A 150 28.93 -3.23 -19.59
CA LEU A 150 27.70 -4.00 -19.36
C LEU A 150 26.46 -3.11 -19.50
N LEU A 151 26.44 -1.93 -18.88
CA LEU A 151 25.28 -1.05 -18.91
C LEU A 151 25.03 -0.44 -20.30
N VAL A 152 26.06 -0.09 -21.04
CA VAL A 152 25.92 0.50 -22.38
C VAL A 152 25.66 -0.59 -23.43
N ASP A 153 26.48 -1.64 -23.46
CA ASP A 153 26.48 -2.63 -24.54
C ASP A 153 25.39 -3.69 -24.38
N SER A 154 25.10 -4.14 -23.15
CA SER A 154 24.11 -5.22 -22.92
C SER A 154 22.73 -4.71 -22.53
N VAL A 155 22.66 -3.57 -21.84
CA VAL A 155 21.39 -2.99 -21.38
C VAL A 155 20.92 -1.85 -22.29
N GLY A 156 21.83 -1.21 -23.03
CA GLY A 156 21.49 -0.10 -23.93
C GLY A 156 21.19 1.21 -23.20
N PHE A 157 21.92 1.51 -22.11
CA PHE A 157 21.83 2.82 -21.46
C PHE A 157 22.29 3.94 -22.39
N ASP A 158 21.50 5.01 -22.50
CA ASP A 158 21.92 6.23 -23.19
C ASP A 158 22.89 7.05 -22.30
N PRO A 159 24.16 7.25 -22.72
CA PRO A 159 25.14 8.00 -21.95
C PRO A 159 24.84 9.51 -21.86
N ASN A 160 23.92 10.04 -22.68
CA ASN A 160 23.58 11.46 -22.71
C ASN A 160 22.50 11.84 -21.68
N VAL A 161 21.96 10.87 -20.95
CA VAL A 161 20.94 11.11 -19.92
C VAL A 161 21.55 11.96 -18.82
N ARG A 162 21.08 13.21 -18.71
CA ARG A 162 21.53 14.12 -17.65
C ARG A 162 20.97 13.72 -16.30
N ASN A 163 21.78 13.97 -15.26
CA ASN A 163 21.30 13.92 -13.89
C ASN A 163 20.21 14.99 -13.70
N VAL A 164 19.04 14.59 -13.21
CA VAL A 164 17.92 15.52 -12.99
C VAL A 164 18.00 15.94 -11.54
N VAL A 165 18.60 17.10 -11.27
CA VAL A 165 18.53 17.73 -9.94
C VAL A 165 17.83 19.06 -10.08
N ARG A 166 16.55 19.10 -9.71
CA ARG A 166 15.97 20.22 -8.97
C ARG A 166 15.81 19.73 -7.54
N LYS A 167 16.50 20.38 -6.60
CA LYS A 167 16.27 20.17 -5.17
C LYS A 167 14.86 20.65 -4.85
N GLU A 168 14.02 19.75 -4.33
CA GLU A 168 13.08 19.98 -3.22
C GLU A 168 12.27 18.70 -2.96
N GLY A 169 12.34 18.20 -1.73
CA GLY A 169 11.36 17.28 -1.14
C GLY A 169 11.33 15.86 -1.71
N GLU A 170 11.96 14.95 -0.97
CA GLU A 170 11.76 13.49 -0.96
C GLU A 170 10.51 12.99 -1.72
N ARG A 171 10.70 12.40 -2.90
CA ARG A 171 9.66 11.62 -3.59
C ARG A 171 10.28 10.63 -4.57
N PHE A 172 10.20 9.34 -4.23
CA PHE A 172 10.48 8.24 -5.17
C PHE A 172 9.39 8.23 -6.24
N ILE A 173 9.66 8.77 -7.42
CA ILE A 173 8.76 8.62 -8.57
C ILE A 173 9.20 7.39 -9.35
N CYS A 174 8.73 6.22 -8.93
CA CYS A 174 8.56 5.11 -9.86
C CYS A 174 7.33 5.45 -10.71
N VAL A 175 7.55 5.96 -11.94
CA VAL A 175 6.47 6.05 -12.93
C VAL A 175 6.15 4.63 -13.39
N PHE A 176 5.36 3.91 -12.60
CA PHE A 176 4.62 2.77 -13.12
C PHE A 176 3.49 3.36 -13.96
N TYR A 177 3.61 3.24 -15.28
CA TYR A 177 2.52 3.55 -16.21
C TYR A 177 1.28 2.78 -15.78
N GLY A 178 0.26 3.50 -15.31
CA GLY A 178 -1.09 2.98 -15.09
C GLY A 178 -1.53 2.77 -13.64
N CYS A 179 -1.63 3.84 -12.84
CA CYS A 179 -2.68 3.96 -11.82
C CYS A 179 -2.80 5.43 -11.35
N PRO A 180 -3.99 6.06 -11.40
CA PRO A 180 -4.18 7.42 -10.95
C PRO A 180 -4.55 7.40 -9.47
N PHE A 181 -3.60 7.72 -8.59
CA PHE A 181 -3.96 8.19 -7.26
C PHE A 181 -3.29 9.53 -7.02
N GLU A 182 -4.16 10.50 -6.79
CA GLU A 182 -3.97 11.93 -6.71
C GLU A 182 -2.77 12.32 -5.84
N CYS A 183 -1.92 13.18 -6.38
CA CYS A 183 -0.95 13.94 -5.59
C CYS A 183 -1.63 15.24 -5.15
N TYR A 184 -2.08 15.31 -3.90
CA TYR A 184 -2.32 16.59 -3.23
C TYR A 184 -0.99 17.17 -2.76
N CYS A 185 -0.73 18.43 -3.11
CA CYS A 185 0.32 19.26 -2.54
C CYS A 185 -0.34 20.36 -1.70
N HIS A 186 0.16 20.55 -0.47
CA HIS A 186 0.20 21.85 0.18
C HIS A 186 1.65 22.31 0.21
#